data_AF-A0A847ITJ7-F1
#
_entry.id   AF-A0A847ITJ7-F1
#
_cell.length_a   1.000
_cell.length_b   1.000
_cell.length_c   1.000
_cell.angle_alpha   90.00
_cell.angle_beta   90.00
_cell.angle_gamma   90.00
#
_symmetry.space_group_name_H-M   'P 1'
#
loop_
_entity.id
_entity.type
_entity.pdbx_description
1 polymer ?
#
loop_
_entity_poly.entity_id
_entity_poly.type
_entity_poly.pdbx_seq_one_letter_code
_entity_poly.pdbx_strand_id
1 'polypeptide(L)'
;NWPGSPAVNGAQLKEWTLNMLYDWHLNDPVSDKEINRNNAIYNIQNNRNPFVDHPEFVALIWFFTNIGDEIGQEMKVSIFPNPAEDVINITTVYPYYNVHYTITDYTGRRLLKGRTENSKVTTVDISFLNHGYYLVTFFEDNGLINRTLKLIK
;
A
#
# COMPACT_ATOMS: atom_id res chain seq x y z
N ASN A 1 11.65 -3.46 38.27
CA ASN A 1 10.86 -3.95 37.12
C ASN A 1 10.41 -2.76 36.29
N TRP A 2 10.89 -2.68 35.05
CA TRP A 2 10.33 -1.71 34.10
C TRP A 2 8.92 -2.18 33.74
N PRO A 3 7.87 -1.37 33.95
CA PRO A 3 6.47 -1.80 33.77
C PRO A 3 6.08 -2.05 32.30
N GLY A 4 7.04 -1.96 31.37
CA GLY A 4 6.80 -1.96 29.94
C GLY A 4 6.23 -0.63 29.46
N SER A 5 5.81 -0.59 28.19
CA SER A 5 5.11 0.54 27.61
C SER A 5 3.87 0.05 26.84
N PRO A 6 2.79 0.83 26.79
CA PRO A 6 1.62 0.51 25.97
C PRO A 6 1.96 0.26 24.51
N ALA A 7 3.06 0.82 24.01
CA ALA A 7 3.49 0.80 22.62
C ALA A 7 4.39 -0.39 22.21
N VAL A 8 4.95 -1.11 23.18
CA VAL A 8 5.92 -2.18 22.91
C VAL A 8 5.68 -3.41 23.78
N ASN A 9 6.10 -4.57 23.28
CA ASN A 9 6.30 -5.79 24.06
C ASN A 9 7.81 -6.09 24.11
N GLY A 10 8.48 -5.66 25.19
CA GLY A 10 9.94 -5.69 25.26
C GLY A 10 10.57 -4.80 24.19
N ALA A 11 11.33 -5.41 23.27
CA ALA A 11 11.95 -4.72 22.13
C ALA A 11 11.07 -4.68 20.87
N GLN A 12 9.91 -5.35 20.87
CA GLN A 12 9.02 -5.43 19.70
C GLN A 12 7.95 -4.35 19.76
N LEU A 13 7.71 -3.67 18.64
CA LEU A 13 6.58 -2.75 18.48
C LEU A 13 5.26 -3.53 18.51
N LYS A 14 4.24 -2.97 19.15
CA LYS A 14 2.87 -3.47 18.95
C LYS A 14 2.33 -3.00 17.61
N GLU A 15 1.43 -3.78 17.04
CA GLU A 15 0.82 -3.53 15.73
C GLU A 15 0.31 -2.10 15.57
N TRP A 16 -0.48 -1.60 16.53
CA TRP A 16 -1.01 -0.23 16.47
C TRP A 16 0.10 0.84 16.44
N THR A 17 1.19 0.61 17.16
CA THR A 17 2.33 1.55 17.22
C THR A 17 3.11 1.52 15.92
N LEU A 18 3.37 0.33 15.40
CA LEU A 18 4.04 0.15 14.12
C LEU A 18 3.26 0.85 13.00
N ASN A 19 1.93 0.66 12.95
CA ASN A 19 1.06 1.31 11.97
C ASN A 19 1.08 2.84 12.12
N MET A 20 0.96 3.35 13.35
CA MET A 20 1.04 4.80 13.61
C MET A 20 2.38 5.40 13.16
N LEU A 21 3.50 4.76 13.50
CA LEU A 21 4.84 5.23 13.13
C LEU A 21 5.05 5.20 11.62
N TYR A 22 4.50 4.19 10.95
CA TYR A 22 4.55 4.11 9.50
C TYR A 22 3.70 5.19 8.83
N ASP A 23 2.48 5.44 9.32
CA ASP A 23 1.64 6.55 8.83
C ASP A 23 2.35 7.89 8.97
N TRP A 24 3.07 8.10 10.08
CA TRP A 24 3.87 9.30 10.26
C TRP A 24 5.03 9.37 9.27
N HIS A 25 5.73 8.27 9.03
CA HIS A 25 6.78 8.18 8.03
C HIS A 25 6.31 8.56 6.62
N LEU A 26 5.10 8.17 6.23
CA LEU A 26 4.53 8.56 4.94
C LEU A 26 4.14 10.04 4.86
N ASN A 27 3.65 10.59 5.97
CA ASN A 27 3.21 11.99 6.02
C ASN A 27 4.38 12.97 6.13
N ASP A 28 5.56 12.51 6.55
CA ASP A 28 6.79 13.30 6.65
C ASP A 28 7.91 12.63 5.84
N PRO A 29 7.86 12.74 4.49
CA PRO A 29 8.87 12.13 3.63
C PRO A 29 10.24 12.80 3.83
N VAL A 30 11.30 12.04 3.56
CA VAL A 30 12.68 12.50 3.70
C VAL A 30 12.92 13.79 2.92
N SER A 31 13.39 14.80 3.64
CA SER A 31 13.64 16.14 3.11
C SER A 31 15.07 16.35 2.61
N ASP A 32 15.28 17.34 1.75
CA ASP A 32 16.62 17.75 1.30
C ASP A 32 17.55 18.10 2.47
N LYS A 33 16.99 18.67 3.55
CA LYS A 33 17.74 18.99 4.77
C LYS A 33 18.29 17.72 5.42
N GLU A 34 17.51 16.65 5.45
CA GLU A 34 17.92 15.36 6.01
C GLU A 34 18.96 14.67 5.13
N ILE A 35 18.79 14.70 3.81
CA ILE A 35 19.76 14.19 2.84
C ILE A 35 21.10 14.91 3.00
N ASN A 36 21.09 16.24 3.03
CA ASN A 36 22.28 17.06 3.21
C ASN A 36 22.98 16.77 4.54
N ARG A 37 22.21 16.60 5.62
CA ARG A 37 22.75 16.22 6.93
C ARG A 37 23.35 14.81 6.91
N ASN A 38 22.70 13.83 6.28
CA ASN A 38 23.20 12.46 6.17
C ASN A 38 24.52 12.43 5.38
N ASN A 39 24.61 13.19 4.29
CA ASN A 39 25.85 13.35 3.51
C ASN A 39 26.98 14.00 4.32
N ALA A 40 26.69 15.08 5.07
CA ALA A 40 27.70 15.77 5.87
C ALA A 40 28.22 14.92 7.04
N ILE A 41 27.33 14.25 7.76
CA ILE A 41 27.68 13.40 8.90
C ILE A 41 28.43 12.14 8.47
N TYR A 42 28.11 11.59 7.29
CA TYR A 42 28.83 10.43 6.75
C TYR A 42 30.34 10.68 6.63
N ASN A 43 30.74 11.87 6.20
CA ASN A 43 32.16 12.25 6.08
C ASN A 43 32.91 12.25 7.43
N ILE A 44 32.18 12.27 8.55
CA ILE A 44 32.74 12.30 9.90
C ILE A 44 32.66 10.92 10.56
N GLN A 45 31.49 10.28 10.50
CA GLN A 45 31.21 9.04 11.23
C GLN A 45 31.47 7.79 10.40
N ASN A 46 31.56 7.93 9.07
CA ASN A 46 31.64 6.83 8.13
C ASN A 46 30.51 5.79 8.29
N ASN A 47 29.34 6.24 8.77
CA ASN A 47 28.11 5.45 8.87
C ASN A 47 26.93 6.32 8.38
N ARG A 48 25.95 5.71 7.70
CA ARG A 48 24.78 6.40 7.13
C ARG A 48 23.50 5.87 7.74
N ASN A 49 22.49 6.73 7.85
CA ASN A 49 21.15 6.25 8.17
C ASN A 49 20.50 5.67 6.89
N PRO A 50 20.28 4.36 6.79
CA PRO A 50 19.73 3.75 5.58
C PRO A 50 18.28 4.19 5.29
N PHE A 51 17.52 4.63 6.29
CA PHE A 51 16.14 5.10 6.08
C PHE A 51 16.06 6.49 5.45
N VAL A 52 17.16 7.25 5.45
CA VAL A 52 17.27 8.52 4.70
C VAL A 52 17.62 8.25 3.24
N ASP A 53 18.49 7.26 2.99
CA ASP A 53 18.93 6.92 1.63
C ASP A 53 17.90 6.04 0.90
N HIS A 54 17.20 5.17 1.64
CA HIS A 54 16.20 4.20 1.17
C HIS A 54 14.97 4.17 2.09
N PRO A 55 14.07 5.17 2.00
CA PRO A 55 12.84 5.23 2.79
C PRO A 55 11.97 3.97 2.67
N GLU A 56 11.98 3.32 1.50
CA GLU A 56 11.23 2.10 1.20
C GLU A 56 11.56 0.92 2.12
N PHE A 57 12.74 0.94 2.77
CA PHE A 57 13.15 -0.12 3.70
C PHE A 57 12.24 -0.24 4.91
N VAL A 58 11.58 0.85 5.34
CA VAL A 58 10.62 0.79 6.46
C VAL A 58 9.48 -0.16 6.10
N ALA A 59 8.96 -0.09 4.87
CA ALA A 59 7.91 -0.99 4.43
C ALA A 59 8.44 -2.43 4.38
N LEU A 60 9.58 -2.63 3.70
CA LEU A 60 10.19 -3.94 3.47
C LEU A 60 10.47 -4.71 4.77
N ILE A 61 11.02 -4.04 5.78
CA ILE A 61 11.45 -4.69 7.03
C ILE A 61 10.26 -5.08 7.90
N TRP A 62 9.22 -4.25 7.99
CA TRP A 62 8.14 -4.46 8.95
C TRP A 62 6.84 -5.01 8.36
N PHE A 63 6.70 -4.98 7.04
CA PHE A 63 5.45 -5.36 6.38
C PHE A 63 5.61 -6.38 5.24
N PHE A 64 6.85 -6.65 4.81
CA PHE A 64 7.16 -7.66 3.78
C PHE A 64 8.05 -8.80 4.29
N THR A 65 8.36 -8.89 5.59
CA THR A 65 9.22 -9.91 6.20
C THR A 65 8.49 -11.19 6.62
N ASN A 66 7.67 -11.75 5.72
CA ASN A 66 7.30 -13.17 5.80
C ASN A 66 7.94 -13.93 4.64
N ILE A 67 9.27 -14.05 4.65
CA ILE A 67 10.00 -14.94 3.73
C ILE A 67 9.91 -16.41 4.23
N GLY A 68 9.27 -16.67 5.37
CA GLY A 68 9.18 -18.00 6.00
C GLY A 68 7.84 -18.72 5.93
N ASP A 69 6.73 -18.00 5.71
CA ASP A 69 5.38 -18.60 5.69
C ASP A 69 4.74 -18.38 4.31
N GLU A 70 4.82 -19.44 3.50
CA GLU A 70 3.95 -19.82 2.37
C GLU A 70 3.10 -18.72 1.68
N ILE A 71 3.37 -18.53 0.38
CA ILE A 71 2.39 -18.36 -0.72
C ILE A 71 0.97 -17.97 -0.25
N GLY A 72 0.70 -16.69 0.02
CA GLY A 72 -0.66 -16.33 0.44
C GLY A 72 -0.94 -14.93 0.95
N GLN A 73 -0.07 -13.93 0.74
CA GLN A 73 -0.44 -12.57 1.10
C GLN A 73 -1.46 -12.03 0.08
N GLU A 74 -2.75 -12.23 0.35
CA GLU A 74 -3.83 -11.69 -0.47
C GLU A 74 -3.89 -10.17 -0.32
N MET A 75 -3.93 -9.45 -1.44
CA MET A 75 -4.20 -8.01 -1.41
C MET A 75 -5.60 -7.76 -0.84
N LYS A 76 -5.66 -6.99 0.25
CA LYS A 76 -6.92 -6.61 0.92
C LYS A 76 -7.49 -5.37 0.24
N VAL A 77 -8.34 -5.62 -0.74
CA VAL A 77 -9.07 -4.60 -1.52
C VAL A 77 -10.57 -4.89 -1.51
N SER A 78 -11.36 -3.83 -1.59
CA SER A 78 -12.81 -3.93 -1.74
C SER A 78 -13.34 -2.88 -2.72
N ILE A 79 -14.45 -3.23 -3.37
CA ILE A 79 -15.15 -2.39 -4.34
C ILE A 79 -16.61 -2.29 -3.92
N PHE A 80 -17.15 -1.08 -3.88
CA PHE A 80 -18.55 -0.84 -3.55
C PHE A 80 -19.10 0.43 -4.23
N PRO A 81 -20.40 0.54 -4.52
CA PRO A 81 -21.36 -0.55 -4.42
C PRO A 81 -21.08 -1.63 -5.47
N ASN A 82 -21.60 -2.83 -5.25
CA ASN A 82 -21.56 -3.92 -6.21
C ASN A 82 -22.82 -4.78 -5.98
N PRO A 83 -23.86 -4.66 -6.84
CA PRO A 83 -23.90 -3.96 -8.13
C PRO A 83 -23.74 -2.44 -8.08
N ALA A 84 -23.22 -1.84 -9.15
CA ALA A 84 -23.01 -0.40 -9.27
C ALA A 84 -23.71 0.18 -10.51
N GLU A 85 -24.14 1.43 -10.44
CA GLU A 85 -24.69 2.16 -11.58
C GLU A 85 -23.56 2.95 -12.25
N ASP A 86 -23.31 4.20 -11.83
CA ASP A 86 -22.36 5.08 -12.51
C ASP A 86 -20.97 5.13 -11.89
N VAL A 87 -20.83 4.80 -10.61
CA VAL A 87 -19.55 4.92 -9.90
C VAL A 87 -19.28 3.73 -9.00
N ILE A 88 -17.99 3.41 -8.85
CA ILE A 88 -17.50 2.51 -7.81
C ILE A 88 -16.47 3.23 -6.94
N ASN A 89 -16.44 2.85 -5.68
CA ASN A 89 -15.45 3.23 -4.71
C ASN A 89 -14.55 2.03 -4.44
N ILE A 90 -13.25 2.29 -4.47
CA ILE A 90 -12.20 1.32 -4.20
C ILE A 90 -11.55 1.69 -2.89
N THR A 91 -11.40 0.73 -1.98
CA THR A 91 -10.59 0.88 -0.77
C THR A 91 -9.52 -0.20 -0.69
N THR A 92 -8.30 0.24 -0.40
CA THR A 92 -7.14 -0.61 -0.14
C THR A 92 -6.81 -0.55 1.35
N VAL A 93 -6.61 -1.70 1.99
CA VAL A 93 -6.12 -1.74 3.37
C VAL A 93 -4.61 -1.78 3.33
N TYR A 94 -3.96 -1.00 4.19
CA TYR A 94 -2.54 -1.09 4.52
C TYR A 94 -2.01 -2.55 4.55
N PRO A 95 -0.79 -2.86 4.05
CA PRO A 95 0.34 -1.99 3.65
C PRO A 95 0.40 -1.64 2.15
N TYR A 96 -0.66 -1.85 1.36
CA TYR A 96 -0.54 -1.75 -0.10
C TYR A 96 -0.48 -0.28 -0.58
N TYR A 97 0.66 0.12 -1.14
CA TYR A 97 0.90 1.44 -1.73
C TYR A 97 0.94 1.37 -3.25
N ASN A 98 0.50 2.43 -3.93
CA ASN A 98 0.54 2.54 -5.39
C ASN A 98 -0.17 1.38 -6.11
N VAL A 99 -1.33 0.96 -5.60
CA VAL A 99 -2.11 -0.11 -6.24
C VAL A 99 -2.70 0.40 -7.56
N HIS A 100 -2.40 -0.29 -8.65
CA HIS A 100 -3.04 -0.04 -9.95
C HIS A 100 -4.23 -0.95 -10.09
N TYR A 101 -5.31 -0.44 -10.69
CA TYR A 101 -6.45 -1.26 -11.05
C TYR A 101 -6.64 -1.28 -12.56
N THR A 102 -7.18 -2.37 -13.07
CA THR A 102 -7.62 -2.53 -14.45
C THR A 102 -9.01 -3.14 -14.48
N ILE A 103 -9.92 -2.52 -15.22
CA ILE A 103 -11.26 -3.06 -15.48
C ILE A 103 -11.26 -3.74 -16.85
N THR A 104 -11.66 -5.00 -16.89
CA THR A 104 -11.81 -5.80 -18.11
C THR A 104 -13.23 -6.33 -18.25
N ASP A 105 -13.68 -6.53 -19.49
CA ASP A 105 -14.89 -7.32 -19.74
C ASP A 105 -14.66 -8.82 -19.56
N TYR A 106 -15.71 -9.61 -19.73
CA TYR A 106 -15.68 -11.08 -19.62
C TYR A 106 -14.80 -11.77 -20.67
N THR A 107 -14.42 -11.08 -21.76
CA THR A 107 -13.48 -11.58 -22.76
C THR A 107 -12.02 -11.29 -22.41
N GLY A 108 -11.78 -10.52 -21.34
CA GLY A 108 -10.46 -10.05 -20.92
C GLY A 108 -10.01 -8.77 -21.63
N ARG A 109 -10.86 -8.14 -22.45
CA ARG A 109 -10.52 -6.86 -23.08
C ARG A 109 -10.48 -5.77 -22.02
N ARG A 110 -9.37 -5.04 -21.96
CA ARG A 110 -9.18 -3.91 -21.05
C ARG A 110 -10.03 -2.71 -21.48
N LEU A 111 -10.80 -2.17 -20.55
CA LEU A 111 -11.71 -1.04 -20.74
C LEU A 111 -11.23 0.21 -20.00
N LEU A 112 -10.70 0.05 -18.78
CA LEU A 112 -10.19 1.16 -17.96
C LEU A 112 -8.95 0.72 -17.18
N LYS A 113 -8.08 1.68 -16.86
CA LYS A 113 -7.01 1.52 -15.87
C LYS A 113 -6.82 2.78 -15.06
N GLY A 114 -6.33 2.64 -13.84
CA GLY A 114 -6.00 3.78 -12.98
C GLY A 114 -5.15 3.35 -11.79
N ARG A 115 -4.94 4.29 -10.88
CA ARG A 115 -4.22 4.09 -9.61
C ARG A 115 -5.16 4.42 -8.46
N THR A 116 -5.03 3.72 -7.36
CA THR A 116 -5.73 4.06 -6.12
C THR A 116 -5.00 5.19 -5.39
N GLU A 117 -5.75 5.99 -4.65
CA GLU A 117 -5.21 6.91 -3.67
C GLU A 117 -4.82 6.15 -2.40
N ASN A 118 -3.58 6.35 -1.92
CA ASN A 118 -3.06 5.64 -0.76
C ASN A 118 -3.93 5.90 0.48
N SER A 119 -4.37 4.82 1.14
CA SER A 119 -5.15 4.83 2.38
C SER A 119 -6.42 5.70 2.34
N LYS A 120 -6.96 5.97 1.15
CA LYS A 120 -8.19 6.73 0.92
C LYS A 120 -9.14 5.98 -0.01
N VAL A 121 -10.40 6.40 -0.02
CA VAL A 121 -11.40 5.91 -0.97
C VAL A 121 -11.08 6.50 -2.35
N THR A 122 -10.89 5.65 -3.34
CA THR A 122 -10.75 6.07 -4.75
C THR A 122 -12.08 5.90 -5.46
N THR A 123 -12.69 6.99 -5.91
CA THR A 123 -13.93 6.96 -6.70
C THR A 123 -13.60 6.86 -8.18
N VAL A 124 -14.23 5.93 -8.89
CA VAL A 124 -14.03 5.65 -10.31
C VAL A 124 -15.37 5.73 -11.02
N ASP A 125 -15.45 6.60 -12.03
CA ASP A 125 -16.58 6.67 -12.95
C ASP A 125 -16.58 5.45 -13.88
N ILE A 126 -17.71 4.79 -13.96
CA ILE A 126 -18.01 3.64 -14.83
C ILE A 126 -19.29 3.86 -15.64
N SER A 127 -19.86 5.07 -15.66
CA SER A 127 -21.09 5.42 -16.38
C SER A 127 -21.05 5.02 -17.86
N PHE A 128 -19.86 5.05 -18.48
CA PHE A 128 -19.61 4.67 -19.86
C PHE A 128 -19.64 3.15 -20.15
N LEU A 129 -19.68 2.31 -19.12
CA LEU A 129 -19.81 0.85 -19.28
C LEU A 129 -21.26 0.47 -19.53
N ASN A 130 -21.49 -0.56 -20.35
CA ASN A 130 -22.81 -1.17 -20.48
C ASN A 130 -23.13 -2.04 -19.23
N HIS A 131 -24.39 -2.42 -19.04
CA HIS A 131 -24.75 -3.34 -17.96
C HIS A 131 -24.18 -4.74 -18.25
N GLY A 132 -23.62 -5.38 -17.23
CA GLY A 132 -23.00 -6.68 -17.35
C GLY A 132 -21.96 -7.00 -16.29
N TYR A 133 -21.20 -8.05 -16.56
CA TYR A 133 -20.15 -8.55 -15.67
C TYR A 133 -18.78 -8.07 -16.11
N TYR A 134 -18.03 -7.56 -15.15
CA TYR A 134 -16.68 -7.07 -15.33
C TYR A 134 -15.76 -7.68 -14.28
N LEU A 135 -14.46 -7.68 -14.58
CA LEU A 135 -13.43 -8.02 -13.62
C LEU A 135 -12.59 -6.79 -13.35
N VAL A 136 -12.33 -6.53 -12.07
CA VAL A 136 -11.42 -5.47 -11.63
C VAL A 136 -10.23 -6.15 -11.00
N THR A 137 -9.07 -6.00 -11.64
CA THR A 137 -7.82 -6.60 -11.17
C THR A 137 -6.89 -5.53 -10.63
N PHE A 138 -6.36 -5.79 -9.44
CA PHE A 138 -5.46 -4.93 -8.69
C PHE A 138 -4.05 -5.48 -8.70
N PHE A 139 -3.05 -4.61 -8.83
CA PHE A 139 -1.64 -4.96 -8.87
C PHE A 139 -0.82 -3.95 -8.08
N GLU A 140 0.15 -4.42 -7.31
CA GLU A 140 1.20 -3.56 -6.73
C GLU A 140 2.27 -3.26 -7.79
N ASP A 141 3.03 -2.17 -7.64
CA ASP A 141 4.10 -1.75 -8.58
C ASP A 141 5.13 -2.87 -8.86
N ASN A 142 5.40 -3.73 -7.88
CA ASN A 142 6.34 -4.84 -8.02
C ASN A 142 5.76 -6.03 -8.83
N GLY A 143 4.44 -6.05 -9.10
CA GLY A 143 3.74 -7.11 -9.82
C GLY A 143 3.65 -8.46 -9.11
N LEU A 144 4.15 -8.58 -7.87
CA LEU A 144 4.23 -9.84 -7.13
C LEU A 144 2.89 -10.22 -6.49
N ILE A 145 2.07 -9.23 -6.15
CA ILE A 145 0.78 -9.42 -5.48
C ILE A 145 -0.33 -8.85 -6.37
N ASN A 146 -1.34 -9.68 -6.63
CA ASN A 146 -2.54 -9.27 -7.35
C ASN A 146 -3.82 -9.78 -6.68
N ARG A 147 -4.94 -9.12 -7.00
CA ARG A 147 -6.28 -9.56 -6.59
C ARG A 147 -7.27 -9.20 -7.69
N THR A 148 -8.16 -10.13 -8.02
CA THR A 148 -9.26 -9.87 -8.97
C THR A 148 -10.59 -9.95 -8.24
N LEU A 149 -11.44 -8.93 -8.42
CA LEU A 149 -12.80 -8.89 -7.91
C LEU A 149 -13.80 -8.81 -9.06
N LYS A 150 -14.95 -9.45 -8.89
CA LYS A 150 -16.08 -9.36 -9.82
C LYS A 150 -16.82 -8.05 -9.58
N LEU A 151 -17.12 -7.32 -10.64
CA LEU A 151 -18.00 -6.16 -10.66
C LEU A 151 -19.26 -6.47 -11.46
N ILE A 152 -20.40 -6.09 -10.93
CA ILE A 152 -21.69 -6.11 -11.61
C ILE A 152 -22.08 -4.65 -11.83
N LYS A 153 -22.25 -4.27 -13.09
CA LYS A 153 -22.94 -3.03 -13.47
C LYS A 153 -24.34 -3.38 -13.91
#